data_AF-A0A7Y4S4K3-F1
#
_entry.id   AF-A0A7Y4S4K3-F1
#
_cell.length_a   1.000
_cell.length_b   1.000
_cell.length_c   1.000
_cell.angle_alpha   90.00
_cell.angle_beta   90.00
_cell.angle_gamma   90.00
#
_symmetry.space_group_name_H-M   'P 1'
#
loop_
_entity.id
_entity.type
_entity.pdbx_description
1 polymer ?
#
loop_
_entity_poly.entity_id
_entity_poly.type
_entity_poly.pdbx_seq_one_letter_code
_entity_poly.pdbx_strand_id
1 'polypeptide(L)'
;MLQTSTTLDLLLRQFGGAHIVTIRQAGLVIGFQPQTSYNLVGKRKFPLPLVDTGGKRMVRVVDIAKYIDSLADQIFIPPAVSQAPAPLIVVTSPLRKNLVDQQKLSRLYVCQGLCMDELVSVSKNSEPIFNLVLQRYK
;
A
#
# COMPACT_ATOMS: atom_id res chain seq x y z
N MET A 1 -6.96 -9.99 -32.36
CA MET A 1 -8.07 -10.09 -31.38
C MET A 1 -7.50 -9.75 -30.02
N LEU A 2 -7.87 -8.62 -29.42
CA LEU A 2 -7.47 -8.29 -28.06
C LEU A 2 -8.35 -9.12 -27.12
N GLN A 3 -7.80 -10.17 -26.50
CA GLN A 3 -8.50 -10.92 -25.47
C GLN A 3 -8.51 -10.09 -24.19
N THR A 4 -9.68 -9.65 -23.75
CA THR A 4 -9.87 -9.05 -22.43
C THR A 4 -9.75 -10.15 -21.37
N SER A 5 -8.64 -10.16 -20.64
CA SER A 5 -8.44 -11.08 -19.52
C SER A 5 -9.38 -10.71 -18.38
N THR A 6 -10.10 -11.70 -17.84
CA THR A 6 -10.93 -11.48 -16.65
C THR A 6 -10.06 -11.30 -15.41
N THR A 7 -10.57 -10.62 -14.37
CA THR A 7 -9.87 -10.45 -13.09
C THR A 7 -9.47 -11.79 -12.47
N LEU A 8 -10.34 -12.80 -12.62
CA LEU A 8 -10.08 -14.16 -12.20
C LEU A 8 -8.88 -14.78 -12.92
N ASP A 9 -8.77 -14.60 -14.24
CA ASP A 9 -7.63 -15.13 -15.03
C ASP A 9 -6.30 -14.51 -14.59
N LEU A 10 -6.32 -13.21 -14.26
CA LEU A 10 -5.12 -12.52 -13.76
C LEU A 10 -4.67 -13.08 -12.41
N LEU A 11 -5.59 -13.30 -11.48
CA LEU A 11 -5.29 -13.87 -10.18
C LEU A 11 -4.81 -15.33 -10.30
N LEU A 12 -5.45 -16.13 -11.16
CA LEU A 12 -5.01 -17.51 -11.39
C LEU A 12 -3.58 -17.56 -11.97
N ARG A 13 -3.25 -16.67 -12.90
CA ARG A 13 -1.88 -16.55 -13.43
C ARG A 13 -0.89 -16.13 -12.34
N GLN A 14 -1.26 -15.16 -11.49
CA GLN A 14 -0.42 -14.66 -10.41
C GLN A 14 -0.12 -15.75 -9.35
N PHE A 15 -1.08 -16.62 -9.06
CA PHE A 15 -0.94 -17.69 -8.08
C PHE A 15 -0.53 -19.05 -8.68
N GLY A 16 -0.11 -19.10 -9.95
CA GLY A 16 0.35 -20.33 -10.59
C GLY A 16 -0.74 -21.40 -10.75
N GLY A 17 -2.00 -20.98 -10.93
CA GLY A 17 -3.16 -21.88 -11.09
C GLY A 17 -3.79 -22.35 -9.78
N ALA A 18 -3.32 -21.87 -8.63
CA ALA A 18 -3.94 -22.20 -7.34
C ALA A 18 -5.34 -21.56 -7.23
N HIS A 19 -6.34 -22.37 -6.87
CA HIS A 19 -7.73 -21.92 -6.72
C HIS A 19 -8.06 -21.47 -5.28
N ILE A 20 -7.21 -21.85 -4.33
CA ILE A 20 -7.33 -21.54 -2.91
C ILE A 20 -5.99 -20.95 -2.46
N VAL A 21 -6.05 -19.82 -1.76
CA VAL A 21 -4.88 -19.07 -1.32
C VAL A 21 -4.92 -18.83 0.18
N THR A 22 -3.74 -18.60 0.76
CA THR A 22 -3.61 -18.30 2.18
C THR A 22 -4.16 -16.91 2.51
N ILE A 23 -4.59 -16.70 3.75
CA ILE A 23 -5.04 -15.38 4.25
C ILE A 23 -3.98 -14.30 4.01
N ARG A 24 -2.69 -14.64 4.18
CA ARG A 24 -1.58 -13.72 3.91
C ARG A 24 -1.58 -13.23 2.47
N GLN A 25 -1.71 -14.14 1.51
CA GLN A 25 -1.72 -13.78 0.08
C GLN A 25 -2.98 -12.98 -0.29
N ALA A 26 -4.15 -13.41 0.20
CA ALA A 26 -5.41 -12.71 -0.04
C ALA A 26 -5.37 -11.27 0.52
N GLY A 27 -4.83 -11.10 1.73
CA GLY A 27 -4.64 -9.79 2.36
C GLY A 27 -3.77 -8.87 1.50
N LEU A 28 -2.64 -9.37 1.00
CA LEU A 28 -1.74 -8.58 0.14
C LEU A 28 -2.42 -8.11 -1.15
N VAL A 29 -3.25 -8.95 -1.78
CA VAL A 29 -3.99 -8.58 -3.00
C VAL A 29 -5.02 -7.48 -2.71
N ILE A 30 -5.68 -7.52 -1.56
CA ILE A 30 -6.68 -6.52 -1.16
C ILE A 30 -6.02 -5.22 -0.65
N GLY A 31 -4.73 -5.25 -0.33
CA GLY A 31 -3.99 -4.11 0.22
C GLY A 31 -3.87 -4.09 1.74
N PHE A 32 -4.18 -5.20 2.42
CA PHE A 32 -3.94 -5.37 3.85
C PHE A 32 -2.54 -5.94 4.12
N GLN A 33 -1.91 -5.46 5.19
CA GLN A 33 -0.71 -6.13 5.72
C GLN A 33 -1.04 -7.55 6.23
N PRO A 34 -0.09 -8.50 6.16
CA PRO A 34 -0.29 -9.87 6.64
C PRO A 34 -0.79 -9.95 8.08
N GLN A 35 -0.18 -9.18 8.98
CA GLN A 35 -0.55 -9.18 10.40
C GLN A 35 -1.98 -8.67 10.62
N THR A 36 -2.35 -7.58 9.94
CA THR A 36 -3.71 -7.02 9.97
C THR A 36 -4.74 -8.02 9.47
N SER A 37 -4.41 -8.76 8.41
CA SER A 37 -5.28 -9.81 7.85
C SER A 37 -5.58 -10.90 8.88
N TYR A 38 -4.57 -11.40 9.58
CA TYR A 38 -4.78 -12.38 10.66
C TYR A 38 -5.58 -11.82 11.84
N ASN A 39 -5.32 -10.57 12.23
CA ASN A 39 -6.09 -9.90 13.29
C ASN A 39 -7.58 -9.77 12.92
N LEU A 40 -7.89 -9.45 11.66
CA LEU A 40 -9.27 -9.36 11.18
C LEU A 40 -9.95 -10.72 11.13
N VAL A 41 -9.23 -11.77 10.72
CA VAL A 41 -9.73 -13.15 10.75
C VAL A 41 -10.02 -13.61 12.17
N GLY A 42 -9.13 -13.31 13.12
CA GLY A 42 -9.34 -13.60 14.54
C GLY A 42 -10.59 -12.91 15.10
N LYS A 43 -10.87 -11.68 14.64
CA LYS A 43 -12.04 -10.88 15.00
C LYS A 43 -13.30 -11.22 14.19
N ARG A 44 -13.23 -12.15 13.22
CA ARG A 44 -14.31 -12.46 12.25
C ARG A 44 -14.81 -11.23 11.47
N LYS A 45 -13.91 -10.26 11.22
CA LYS A 45 -14.16 -9.04 10.46
C LYS A 45 -13.43 -9.01 9.10
N PHE A 46 -12.92 -10.16 8.66
CA PHE A 46 -12.27 -10.24 7.35
C PHE A 46 -13.34 -10.15 6.26
N PRO A 47 -13.14 -9.33 5.20
CA PRO A 47 -14.19 -9.05 4.22
C PRO A 47 -14.51 -10.22 3.29
N LEU A 48 -13.65 -11.23 3.23
CA LEU A 48 -13.84 -12.40 2.37
C LEU A 48 -14.30 -13.62 3.16
N PRO A 49 -15.11 -14.50 2.54
CA PRO A 49 -15.46 -15.78 3.13
C PRO A 49 -14.22 -16.66 3.30
N LEU A 50 -14.13 -17.32 4.45
CA LEU A 50 -13.05 -18.24 4.77
C LEU A 50 -13.54 -19.68 4.60
N VAL A 51 -12.68 -20.53 4.07
CA VAL A 51 -12.89 -21.97 3.92
C VAL A 51 -11.82 -22.70 4.72
N ASP A 52 -12.22 -23.67 5.53
CA ASP A 52 -11.29 -24.51 6.26
C ASP A 52 -10.81 -25.65 5.36
N THR A 53 -9.49 -25.80 5.22
CA THR A 53 -8.85 -26.85 4.43
C THR A 53 -7.63 -27.36 5.18
N GLY A 54 -7.66 -28.64 5.59
CA GLY A 54 -6.55 -29.24 6.34
C GLY A 54 -6.22 -28.53 7.66
N GLY A 55 -7.23 -28.04 8.36
CA GLY A 55 -7.07 -27.30 9.63
C GLY A 55 -6.55 -25.87 9.48
N LYS A 56 -6.39 -25.37 8.25
CA LYS A 56 -6.01 -23.98 7.97
C LYS A 56 -7.18 -23.23 7.35
N ARG A 57 -7.38 -21.98 7.78
CA ARG A 57 -8.32 -21.05 7.15
C ARG A 57 -7.70 -20.49 5.88
N MET A 58 -8.40 -20.66 4.77
CA MET A 58 -7.98 -20.23 3.45
C MET A 58 -9.10 -19.46 2.74
N VAL A 59 -8.78 -18.86 1.60
CA VAL A 59 -9.70 -18.03 0.81
C VAL A 59 -9.72 -18.55 -0.62
N ARG A 60 -10.90 -18.63 -1.24
CA ARG A 60 -11.00 -18.99 -2.66
C ARG A 60 -10.68 -17.79 -3.55
N VAL A 61 -9.92 -18.02 -4.61
CA VAL A 61 -9.54 -16.97 -5.56
C VAL A 61 -10.76 -16.36 -6.26
N VAL A 62 -11.80 -17.17 -6.49
CA VAL A 62 -13.08 -16.70 -7.06
C VAL A 62 -13.71 -15.62 -6.19
N ASP A 63 -13.64 -15.76 -4.87
CA ASP A 63 -14.25 -14.80 -3.94
C ASP A 63 -13.42 -13.50 -3.89
N ILE A 64 -12.09 -13.60 -4.05
CA ILE A 64 -11.20 -12.44 -4.20
C ILE A 64 -11.53 -11.66 -5.48
N ALA A 65 -11.66 -12.37 -6.61
CA ALA A 65 -12.00 -11.75 -7.90
C ALA A 65 -13.31 -10.97 -7.81
N LYS A 66 -14.37 -11.62 -7.30
CA LYS A 66 -15.68 -10.98 -7.08
C LYS A 66 -15.60 -9.75 -6.19
N TYR A 67 -14.80 -9.80 -5.14
CA TYR A 67 -14.63 -8.67 -4.24
C TYR A 67 -13.94 -7.49 -4.97
N ILE A 68 -12.89 -7.74 -5.73
CA ILE A 68 -12.20 -6.70 -6.51
C ILE A 68 -13.13 -6.10 -7.56
N ASP A 69 -13.87 -6.94 -8.29
CA ASP A 69 -14.82 -6.48 -9.31
C ASP A 69 -15.90 -5.59 -8.65
N SER A 70 -16.41 -5.98 -7.47
CA SER A 70 -17.38 -5.16 -6.73
C SER A 70 -16.83 -3.81 -6.23
N LEU A 71 -15.51 -3.72 -5.98
CA LEU A 71 -14.87 -2.45 -5.64
C LEU A 71 -14.70 -1.57 -6.87
N ALA A 72 -14.39 -2.16 -8.03
CA ALA A 72 -14.28 -1.42 -9.29
C ALA A 72 -15.61 -0.75 -9.66
N ASP A 73 -16.73 -1.44 -9.46
CA ASP A 73 -18.08 -0.89 -9.71
C ASP A 73 -18.40 0.30 -8.79
N GLN A 74 -17.90 0.30 -7.54
CA GLN A 74 -18.10 1.40 -6.59
C GLN A 74 -17.23 2.63 -6.89
N ILE A 75 -16.06 2.41 -7.50
CA ILE A 75 -15.10 3.47 -7.81
C ILE A 75 -15.40 4.14 -9.16
N PHE A 76 -16.42 3.69 -9.91
CA PHE A 76 -16.84 4.37 -11.14
C PHE A 76 -17.38 5.77 -10.84
N ILE A 77 -16.45 6.73 -10.76
CA ILE A 77 -16.70 8.15 -10.82
C ILE A 77 -17.15 8.40 -12.26
N PRO A 78 -18.39 8.84 -12.51
CA PRO A 78 -18.81 9.16 -13.86
C PRO A 78 -17.85 10.20 -14.44
N PRO A 79 -17.48 10.11 -15.73
CA PRO A 79 -16.52 11.02 -16.38
C PRO A 79 -17.03 12.47 -16.55
N ALA A 80 -17.96 12.92 -15.72
CA ALA A 80 -18.57 14.24 -15.77
C ALA A 80 -17.68 15.38 -15.22
N VAL A 81 -16.42 15.11 -14.85
CA VAL A 81 -15.42 16.16 -14.56
C VAL A 81 -14.48 16.35 -15.76
N SER A 82 -15.07 16.44 -16.95
CA SER A 82 -14.42 17.01 -18.13
C SER A 82 -14.53 18.53 -18.03
N GLN A 83 -13.49 19.16 -17.50
CA GLN A 83 -13.11 20.56 -17.76
C GLN A 83 -14.21 21.63 -17.58
N ALA A 84 -14.43 22.09 -16.35
CA ALA A 84 -14.69 23.51 -16.16
C ALA A 84 -13.33 24.24 -16.24
N PRO A 85 -13.15 25.29 -17.06
CA PRO A 85 -11.93 26.08 -17.01
C PRO A 85 -11.84 26.70 -15.62
N ALA A 86 -10.86 26.25 -14.81
CA ALA A 86 -10.57 26.90 -13.54
C ALA A 86 -10.32 28.40 -13.82
N PRO A 87 -10.99 29.34 -13.14
CA PRO A 87 -10.62 30.73 -13.26
C PRO A 87 -9.18 30.88 -12.73
N LEU A 88 -8.29 31.41 -13.57
CA LEU A 88 -6.93 31.78 -13.18
C LEU A 88 -7.02 32.82 -12.06
N ILE A 89 -6.81 32.40 -10.80
CA ILE A 89 -6.55 33.34 -9.72
C ILE A 89 -5.09 33.75 -9.84
N VAL A 90 -4.86 34.91 -10.44
CA VAL A 90 -3.54 35.57 -10.44
C VAL A 90 -3.29 36.10 -9.03
N VAL A 91 -2.55 35.34 -8.22
CA VAL A 91 -2.01 35.86 -6.96
C VAL A 91 -0.80 36.72 -7.31
N THR A 92 -1.01 38.02 -7.49
CA THR A 92 0.11 38.97 -7.49
C THR A 92 0.52 39.23 -6.05
N SER A 93 1.65 38.64 -5.64
CA SER A 93 2.33 38.97 -4.39
C SER A 93 2.83 40.43 -4.44
N PRO A 94 2.51 41.31 -3.48
CA PRO A 94 3.31 42.50 -3.30
C PRO A 94 4.60 42.12 -2.55
N LEU A 95 5.71 42.20 -3.28
CA LEU A 95 7.06 42.35 -2.71
C LEU A 95 7.06 43.50 -1.69
N ARG A 96 7.30 43.20 -0.41
CA ARG A 96 7.88 44.20 0.49
C ARG A 96 8.89 43.59 1.45
N LYS A 97 10.13 44.02 1.24
CA LYS A 97 11.33 43.73 2.03
C LYS A 97 11.27 44.48 3.36
N ASN A 98 11.63 43.80 4.44
CA ASN A 98 12.24 44.31 5.68
C ASN A 98 12.75 43.05 6.40
N LEU A 99 14.00 42.60 6.26
CA LEU A 99 15.21 43.11 6.90
C LEU A 99 14.98 43.50 8.37
N VAL A 100 15.10 42.52 9.27
CA VAL A 100 15.82 42.55 10.57
C VAL A 100 15.77 41.12 11.15
N ASP A 101 16.86 40.71 11.81
CA ASP A 101 17.10 39.43 12.51
C ASP A 101 17.76 38.26 11.74
N GLN A 102 18.90 38.56 11.12
CA GLN A 102 20.02 37.60 11.13
C GLN A 102 20.82 37.77 12.43
N GLN A 103 20.60 36.90 13.43
CA GLN A 103 21.61 36.50 14.43
C GLN A 103 21.06 35.44 15.40
N LYS A 104 20.83 34.20 14.92
CA LYS A 104 20.80 33.03 15.81
C LYS A 104 21.07 31.71 15.08
N LEU A 105 22.15 31.67 14.30
CA LEU A 105 22.76 30.43 13.84
C LEU A 105 24.24 30.43 14.23
N SER A 106 24.53 29.89 15.41
CA SER A 106 25.78 29.18 15.73
C SER A 106 25.92 29.02 17.25
N ARG A 107 25.68 27.79 17.75
CA ARG A 107 26.36 27.14 18.88
C ARG A 107 25.45 26.07 19.47
N LEU A 108 25.66 24.82 19.06
CA LEU A 108 25.95 23.68 19.96
C LEU A 108 25.89 22.38 19.15
N TYR A 109 26.99 22.11 18.45
CA TYR A 109 27.56 20.76 18.39
C TYR A 109 28.67 20.74 19.46
N VAL A 110 28.68 19.76 20.36
CA VAL A 110 29.81 19.16 21.14
C VAL A 110 29.14 18.12 22.06
N CYS A 111 29.16 16.82 21.75
CA CYS A 111 30.18 15.78 22.05
C CYS A 111 29.79 14.89 23.25
N GLN A 112 29.93 13.58 23.00
CA GLN A 112 30.55 12.57 23.87
C GLN A 112 29.89 12.21 25.22
N GLY A 113 29.27 11.03 25.23
CA GLY A 113 29.90 9.86 25.84
C GLY A 113 29.61 9.59 27.32
N LEU A 114 28.71 8.64 27.58
CA LEU A 114 28.87 7.66 28.66
C LEU A 114 28.42 6.27 28.16
N CYS A 115 29.25 5.28 28.48
CA CYS A 115 29.27 3.86 28.12
C CYS A 115 28.07 3.02 28.61
N MET A 116 27.69 1.96 27.86
CA MET A 116 27.73 0.49 28.14
C MET A 116 26.93 0.06 29.40
N ASP A 117 26.02 -0.92 29.41
CA ASP A 117 25.93 -2.23 28.76
C ASP A 117 24.45 -2.66 28.63
N GLU A 118 24.04 -3.26 27.52
CA GLU A 118 23.50 -4.63 27.49
C GLU A 118 23.19 -5.07 26.05
N LEU A 119 23.80 -6.18 25.69
CA LEU A 119 23.65 -6.90 24.43
C LEU A 119 22.25 -7.52 24.31
N VAL A 120 21.53 -7.20 23.23
CA VAL A 120 20.69 -8.20 22.56
C VAL A 120 20.99 -8.21 21.07
N SER A 121 21.81 -9.19 20.71
CA SER A 121 22.03 -9.67 19.35
C SER A 121 20.82 -10.49 18.86
N VAL A 122 20.15 -10.08 17.79
CA VAL A 122 19.55 -10.97 16.76
C VAL A 122 19.52 -10.19 15.44
N SER A 123 20.57 -10.28 14.63
CA SER A 123 20.62 -11.13 13.42
C SER A 123 19.68 -10.71 12.28
N LYS A 124 20.28 -9.96 11.36
CA LYS A 124 20.21 -9.99 9.88
C LYS A 124 19.01 -10.66 9.19
N ASN A 125 18.60 -9.96 8.12
CA ASN A 125 17.83 -10.40 6.95
C ASN A 125 16.32 -10.10 6.96
N SER A 126 15.97 -8.89 6.54
CA SER A 126 14.90 -8.73 5.55
C SER A 126 15.08 -7.41 4.80
N GLU A 127 15.68 -7.49 3.62
CA GLU A 127 15.57 -6.42 2.63
C GLU A 127 14.10 -6.25 2.26
N PRO A 128 13.54 -5.02 2.25
CA PRO A 128 12.23 -4.80 1.67
C PRO A 128 12.35 -4.88 0.14
N ILE A 129 11.76 -5.93 -0.45
CA ILE A 129 11.44 -6.01 -1.89
C ILE A 129 10.42 -4.91 -2.20
N PHE A 130 10.92 -3.69 -2.37
CA PHE A 130 10.19 -2.50 -2.80
C PHE A 130 10.97 -1.84 -3.93
N ASN A 131 11.29 -2.62 -4.98
CA ASN A 131 11.81 -2.07 -6.23
C ASN A 131 11.66 -3.09 -7.35
N LEU A 132 10.49 -3.15 -8.01
CA LEU A 132 10.41 -3.60 -9.40
C LEU A 132 9.10 -3.22 -10.12
N VAL A 133 8.65 -1.95 -10.08
CA VAL A 133 7.60 -1.46 -11.04
C VAL A 133 7.85 -0.03 -11.56
N LEU A 134 9.09 0.47 -11.52
CA LEU A 134 9.43 1.77 -12.14
C LEU A 134 10.67 1.69 -13.04
N GLN A 135 10.64 0.82 -14.05
CA GLN A 135 11.63 0.84 -15.14
C GLN A 135 11.02 0.71 -16.55
N ARG A 136 9.83 1.28 -16.78
CA ARG A 136 9.27 1.39 -18.15
C ARG A 136 8.79 2.78 -18.53
N TYR A 137 9.37 3.82 -17.94
CA TYR A 137 9.29 5.18 -18.45
C TYR A 137 10.62 5.90 -18.25
N LYS A 138 11.53 5.71 -19.21
CA LYS A 138 12.43 6.71 -19.80
C LYS A 138 13.32 6.03 -20.83
#